data_AF-A0A5K1BI20-F1
#
_entry.id   AF-A0A5K1BI20-F1
#
_cell.length_a   1.000
_cell.length_b   1.000
_cell.length_c   1.000
_cell.angle_alpha   90.00
_cell.angle_beta   90.00
_cell.angle_gamma   90.00
#
_symmetry.space_group_name_H-M   'P 1'
#
loop_
_entity.id
_entity.type
_entity.pdbx_description
1 polymer ?
#
loop_
_entity_poly.entity_id
_entity_poly.type
_entity_poly.pdbx_seq_one_letter_code
_entity_poly.pdbx_strand_id
1 'polypeptide(L)' 'GGRNPTFREKFNFTLIEGRQEMNVNVWNSNMFSGDDHIGSG' A
#
# COMPACT_ATOMS: atom_id res chain seq x y z
N GLY A 1 10.53 10.21 -10.85
CA GLY A 1 9.35 9.45 -10.39
C GLY A 1 8.11 10.29 -10.59
N GLY A 2 7.05 9.72 -11.18
CA GLY A 2 5.75 10.39 -11.25
C GLY A 2 5.27 10.70 -9.83
N ARG A 3 4.93 11.95 -9.55
CA ARG A 3 4.52 12.38 -8.20
C ARG A 3 3.07 12.01 -7.84
N ASN A 4 2.31 11.49 -8.82
CA ASN A 4 0.89 11.15 -8.69
C ASN A 4 0.61 9.76 -9.29
N PRO A 5 1.12 8.67 -8.68
CA PRO A 5 0.82 7.33 -9.16
C PRO A 5 -0.69 7.04 -9.03
N THR A 6 -1.23 6.27 -9.98
CA THR A 6 -2.59 5.73 -9.90
C THR A 6 -2.49 4.22 -9.97
N PHE A 7 -2.94 3.56 -8.91
CA PHE A 7 -3.01 2.10 -8.79
C PHE A 7 -4.38 1.65 -9.31
N ARG A 8 -4.40 0.81 -10.35
CA ARG A 8 -5.63 0.28 -10.97
C ARG A 8 -5.80 -1.23 -10.71
N GLU A 9 -5.19 -1.70 -9.65
CA GLU A 9 -5.20 -3.09 -9.22
C GLU A 9 -6.41 -3.37 -8.34
N LYS A 10 -6.90 -4.62 -8.42
CA LYS A 10 -7.95 -5.13 -7.54
C LYS A 10 -7.35 -6.18 -6.61
N PHE A 11 -7.50 -5.97 -5.31
CA PHE A 11 -7.09 -6.92 -4.29
C PHE A 11 -8.33 -7.59 -3.69
N ASN A 12 -8.30 -8.91 -3.54
CA ASN A 12 -9.37 -9.66 -2.91
C ASN A 12 -8.84 -10.25 -1.60
N PHE A 13 -9.56 -10.01 -0.51
CA PHE A 13 -9.23 -10.54 0.82
C PHE A 13 -10.42 -11.32 1.37
N THR A 14 -10.15 -12.41 2.09
CA THR A 14 -11.16 -13.10 2.88
C THR A 14 -11.28 -12.40 4.22
N LEU A 15 -12.49 -11.96 4.58
CA LEU A 15 -12.75 -11.37 5.88
C LEU A 15 -12.74 -12.46 6.95
N ILE A 16 -12.01 -12.21 8.03
CA ILE A 16 -11.99 -13.06 9.22
C ILE A 16 -12.85 -12.36 10.26
N GLU A 17 -13.76 -13.10 10.89
CA GLU A 17 -14.60 -12.58 11.96
C GLU A 17 -13.73 -11.97 13.08
N GLY A 18 -14.14 -10.80 13.58
CA GLY A 18 -13.39 -10.06 14.60
C GLY A 18 -12.29 -9.12 14.07
N ARG A 19 -12.02 -9.07 12.75
CA ARG A 19 -11.23 -7.99 12.13
C ARG A 19 -12.10 -7.11 11.25
N GLN A 20 -12.18 -5.83 11.61
CA GLN A 20 -13.05 -4.84 10.94
C GLN A 20 -12.27 -3.73 10.23
N GLU A 21 -10.95 -3.73 10.36
CA GLU A 21 -10.09 -2.64 9.87
C GLU A 21 -9.13 -3.13 8.80
N MET A 22 -9.02 -2.34 7.74
CA MET A 22 -8.01 -2.50 6.69
C MET A 22 -7.11 -1.27 6.73
N ASN A 23 -5.80 -1.50 6.68
CA ASN A 23 -4.80 -0.43 6.61
C ASN A 23 -4.05 -0.57 5.28
N VAL A 24 -4.06 0.48 4.49
CA VAL A 24 -3.29 0.65 3.26
C VAL A 24 -2.04 1.45 3.60
N ASN A 25 -0.87 1.00 3.13
CA ASN A 25 0.38 1.73 3.26
C ASN A 25 1.00 1.92 1.88
N VAL A 26 1.51 3.12 1.62
CA VAL A 26 2.19 3.47 0.37
C VAL A 26 3.69 3.57 0.66
N TRP A 27 4.47 2.88 -0.15
CA TRP A 27 5.93 2.84 -0.06
C TRP A 27 6.54 3.28 -1.40
N ASN A 28 7.61 4.07 -1.33
CA ASN A 28 8.44 4.40 -2.47
C ASN A 28 9.56 3.37 -2.60
N SER A 29 9.56 2.60 -3.70
CA SER A 29 10.52 1.53 -3.90
C SER A 29 11.86 2.03 -4.45
N ASN A 30 12.96 1.60 -3.83
CA ASN A 30 14.33 2.01 -4.19
C ASN A 30 15.19 0.81 -4.59
N MET A 31 16.06 0.99 -5.59
CA MET A 31 16.86 -0.13 -6.15
C MET A 31 18.12 -0.47 -5.34
N PHE A 32 18.71 0.51 -4.66
CA PHE A 32 20.02 0.37 -3.99
C PHE A 32 19.95 0.65 -2.49
N SER A 33 18.77 0.91 -1.95
CA SER A 33 18.51 1.22 -0.55
C SER A 33 17.19 0.58 -0.12
N GLY A 34 16.86 0.71 1.16
CA GLY A 34 15.51 0.36 1.63
C GLY A 34 14.44 1.27 1.01
N ASP A 35 13.21 0.76 1.01
CA ASP A 35 12.03 1.49 0.58
C ASP A 35 11.60 2.52 1.64
N ASP A 36 11.00 3.63 1.20
CA ASP A 36 10.55 4.70 2.08
C ASP A 36 9.03 4.63 2.30
N HIS A 37 8.56 4.69 3.54
CA HIS A 37 7.13 4.86 3.83
C HIS A 37 6.70 6.29 3.49
N ILE A 38 5.67 6.45 2.67
CA ILE A 38 5.21 7.76 2.20
C ILE A 38 3.74 8.06 2.53
N GLY A 39 3.04 7.15 3.21
CA GLY A 39 1.69 7.40 3.70
C GLY A 39 0.90 6.14 4.04
N SER A 40 -0.23 6.34 4.72
CA SER A 40 -1.17 5.27 5.09
C SER A 40 -2.62 5.76 5.02
N GLY A 41 -3.58 4.84 4.99
CA GLY A 41 -5.01 5.13 5.02
C GLY A 41 -5.89 3.90 5.12
#